data_AF-A0A132NJC8-F1
#
_entry.id   AF-A0A132NJC8-F1
#
_cell.length_a   1.000
_cell.length_b   1.000
_cell.length_c   1.000
_cell.angle_alpha   90.00
_cell.angle_beta   90.00
_cell.angle_gamma   90.00
#
_symmetry.space_group_name_H-M   'P 1'
#
loop_
_entity.id
_entity.type
_entity.pdbx_description
1 polymer ?
#
loop_
_entity_poly.entity_id
_entity_poly.type
_entity_poly.pdbx_seq_one_letter_code
_entity_poly.pdbx_strand_id
1 'polypeptide(L)'
;MSGRLDDMRGLALPLTEPSHFDPLLERIGDARYVLLGEASHGTHEYYRWRAALTRRLIEELGFSFVAVEGDWPDCFRIHCSVTHRSAADPRAALDAFSRWPTWMWANEEVVAFCQWLREYNAEQPAEVWVGFFGLDVYSLWDSLRSALGH
;
A
#
# COMPACT_ATOMS: atom_id res chain seq x y z
N MET A 1 12.22 1.75 38.45
CA MET A 1 11.75 2.02 37.07
C MET A 1 11.97 0.84 36.09
N SER A 2 12.33 -0.38 36.54
CA SER A 2 12.60 -1.54 35.64
C SER A 2 11.35 -2.28 35.15
N GLY A 3 10.33 -2.47 36.01
CA GLY A 3 9.22 -3.40 35.73
C GLY A 3 8.43 -3.12 34.45
N ARG A 4 8.20 -1.86 34.09
CA ARG A 4 7.39 -1.51 32.91
C ARG A 4 8.03 -1.91 31.58
N LEU A 5 9.36 -1.87 31.47
CA LEU A 5 10.07 -2.29 30.25
C LEU A 5 10.11 -3.81 30.11
N ASP A 6 10.24 -4.51 31.24
CA ASP A 6 10.22 -5.97 31.28
C ASP A 6 8.82 -6.51 30.92
N ASP A 7 7.76 -5.86 31.42
CA ASP A 7 6.36 -6.16 31.05
C ASP A 7 6.11 -5.95 29.55
N MET A 8 6.59 -4.83 28.97
CA MET A 8 6.45 -4.56 27.55
C MET A 8 7.18 -5.60 26.68
N ARG A 9 8.38 -6.02 27.10
CA ARG A 9 9.14 -7.06 26.38
C ARG A 9 8.45 -8.41 26.43
N GLY A 10 7.81 -8.75 27.55
CA GLY A 10 7.04 -10.00 27.68
C GLY A 10 5.81 -10.06 26.77
N LEU A 11 5.28 -8.91 26.35
CA LEU A 11 4.13 -8.81 25.44
C LEU A 11 4.52 -8.56 23.98
N ALA A 12 5.78 -8.21 23.71
CA ALA A 12 6.25 -7.91 22.37
C ALA A 12 6.45 -9.21 21.57
N LEU A 13 5.93 -9.21 20.34
CA LEU A 13 6.19 -10.27 19.38
C LEU A 13 7.34 -9.84 18.46
N PRO A 14 8.25 -10.76 18.09
CA PRO A 14 9.35 -10.45 17.18
C PRO A 14 8.80 -10.09 15.79
N LEU A 15 9.47 -9.19 15.07
CA LEU A 15 9.15 -8.86 13.67
C LEU A 15 10.43 -8.93 12.84
N THR A 16 10.76 -10.12 12.35
CA THR A 16 11.97 -10.38 11.56
C THR A 16 11.66 -11.03 10.21
N GLU A 17 10.48 -11.63 10.08
CA GLU A 17 9.98 -12.23 8.83
C GLU A 17 8.45 -12.04 8.70
N PRO A 18 7.89 -12.11 7.48
CA PRO A 18 6.46 -11.86 7.26
C PRO A 18 5.50 -12.81 7.99
N SER A 19 5.91 -14.06 8.27
CA SER A 19 5.15 -15.03 9.09
C SER A 19 4.85 -14.49 10.49
N HIS A 20 5.68 -13.60 11.03
CA HIS A 20 5.42 -12.99 12.33
C HIS A 20 4.20 -12.05 12.36
N PHE A 21 3.58 -11.77 11.20
CA PHE A 21 2.28 -11.13 11.15
C PHE A 21 1.11 -12.06 11.50
N ASP A 22 1.29 -13.38 11.64
CA ASP A 22 0.18 -14.32 11.90
C ASP A 22 -0.72 -13.87 13.08
N PRO A 23 -0.18 -13.51 14.25
CA PRO A 23 -1.02 -13.08 15.38
C PRO A 23 -1.75 -11.75 15.12
N LEU A 24 -1.20 -10.91 14.24
CA LEU A 24 -1.84 -9.67 13.80
C LEU A 24 -2.98 -9.95 12.81
N LEU A 25 -2.78 -10.85 11.85
CA LEU A 25 -3.81 -11.24 10.89
C LEU A 25 -4.99 -11.93 11.59
N GLU A 26 -4.72 -12.82 12.54
CA GLU A 26 -5.75 -13.41 13.40
C GLU A 26 -6.56 -12.35 14.15
N ARG A 27 -5.89 -11.30 14.64
CA ARG A 27 -6.55 -10.20 15.35
C ARG A 27 -7.34 -9.27 14.43
N ILE A 28 -6.90 -9.10 13.18
CA ILE A 28 -7.62 -8.32 12.16
C ILE A 28 -8.95 -9.00 11.82
N GLY A 29 -8.96 -10.34 11.71
CA GLY A 29 -10.19 -11.11 11.53
C GLY A 29 -11.00 -10.69 10.30
N ASP A 30 -12.27 -10.36 10.50
CA ASP A 30 -13.23 -9.96 9.46
C ASP A 30 -13.32 -8.43 9.27
N ALA A 31 -12.34 -7.68 9.76
CA ALA A 31 -12.32 -6.23 9.62
C ALA A 31 -12.39 -5.81 8.15
N ARG A 32 -13.34 -4.93 7.83
CA ARG A 32 -13.51 -4.40 6.46
C ARG A 32 -12.42 -3.41 6.05
N TYR A 33 -11.81 -2.74 7.02
CA TYR A 33 -10.80 -1.70 6.80
C TYR A 33 -9.64 -1.90 7.77
N VAL A 34 -8.42 -1.81 7.24
CA VAL A 34 -7.18 -1.85 8.01
C VAL A 34 -6.37 -0.61 7.66
N LEU A 35 -6.04 0.20 8.67
CA LEU A 35 -5.32 1.46 8.51
C LEU A 35 -3.86 1.25 8.95
N LEU A 36 -2.93 1.37 8.00
CA LEU A 36 -1.51 1.14 8.23
C LEU A 36 -0.73 2.46 8.34
N GLY A 37 -0.50 2.90 9.58
CA GLY A 37 0.30 4.09 9.86
C GLY A 37 1.82 3.87 9.76
N GLU A 38 2.56 4.97 9.71
CA GLU A 38 4.02 4.99 9.86
C GLU A 38 4.45 6.10 10.81
N ALA A 39 5.62 5.96 11.43
CA ALA A 39 6.12 6.99 12.35
C ALA A 39 6.83 8.16 11.63
N SER A 40 7.32 7.93 10.41
CA SER A 40 7.93 8.93 9.55
C SER A 40 7.91 8.48 8.09
N HIS A 41 7.72 9.39 7.16
CA HIS A 41 7.91 9.07 5.75
C HIS A 41 9.40 8.94 5.39
N GLY A 42 9.69 8.18 4.34
CA GLY A 42 11.06 8.02 3.80
C GLY A 42 11.90 6.98 4.54
N THR A 43 11.35 6.28 5.53
CA THR A 43 12.05 5.19 6.24
C THR A 43 11.82 3.86 5.52
N HIS A 44 12.88 3.32 4.93
CA HIS A 44 12.89 2.05 4.20
C HIS A 44 12.13 0.92 4.93
N GLU A 45 12.37 0.74 6.22
CA GLU A 45 11.77 -0.35 7.01
C GLU A 45 10.25 -0.21 7.10
N TYR A 46 9.71 1.00 7.15
CA TYR A 46 8.26 1.22 7.21
C TYR A 46 7.58 0.89 5.88
N TYR A 47 8.18 1.24 4.74
CA TYR A 47 7.62 0.82 3.44
C TYR A 47 7.70 -0.69 3.28
N ARG A 48 8.85 -1.29 3.61
CA ARG A 48 9.05 -2.74 3.49
C ARG A 48 8.03 -3.53 4.31
N TRP A 49 7.84 -3.18 5.58
CA TRP A 49 6.89 -3.91 6.44
C TRP A 49 5.44 -3.66 6.09
N ARG A 50 5.06 -2.43 5.69
CA ARG A 50 3.70 -2.14 5.20
C ARG A 50 3.41 -2.88 3.90
N ALA A 51 4.36 -2.94 2.97
CA ALA A 51 4.21 -3.71 1.74
C ALA A 51 4.02 -5.20 2.07
N ALA A 52 4.88 -5.78 2.92
CA ALA A 52 4.77 -7.18 3.32
C ALA A 52 3.43 -7.51 4.00
N LEU A 53 2.96 -6.66 4.93
CA LEU A 53 1.66 -6.85 5.56
C LEU A 53 0.51 -6.69 4.54
N THR A 54 0.58 -5.69 3.67
CA THR A 54 -0.45 -5.45 2.65
C THR A 54 -0.59 -6.63 1.69
N ARG A 55 0.53 -7.24 1.28
CA ARG A 55 0.53 -8.48 0.49
C ARG A 55 -0.26 -9.59 1.15
N ARG A 56 0.02 -9.86 2.43
CA ARG A 56 -0.69 -10.88 3.20
C ARG A 56 -2.17 -10.56 3.38
N LEU A 57 -2.53 -9.29 3.60
CA LEU A 57 -3.93 -8.85 3.65
C LEU A 57 -4.66 -9.15 2.33
N ILE A 58 -4.00 -8.94 1.20
CA ILE A 58 -4.56 -9.25 -0.13
C ILE A 58 -4.67 -10.77 -0.34
N GLU A 59 -3.56 -11.49 -0.16
CA GLU A 59 -3.43 -12.92 -0.46
C GLU A 59 -4.29 -13.79 0.47
N GLU A 60 -4.38 -13.45 1.76
CA GLU A 60 -4.96 -14.32 2.80
C GLU A 60 -6.33 -13.85 3.28
N LEU A 61 -6.56 -12.53 3.31
CA LEU A 61 -7.81 -11.94 3.83
C LEU A 61 -8.68 -11.29 2.75
N GLY A 62 -8.27 -11.34 1.48
CA GLY A 62 -9.09 -10.91 0.34
C GLY A 62 -9.28 -9.40 0.21
N PHE A 63 -8.40 -8.58 0.80
CA PHE A 63 -8.43 -7.14 0.59
C PHE A 63 -8.14 -6.81 -0.88
N SER A 64 -8.94 -5.93 -1.48
CA SER A 64 -8.87 -5.60 -2.91
C SER A 64 -8.71 -4.11 -3.23
N PHE A 65 -8.57 -3.28 -2.20
CA PHE A 65 -8.44 -1.83 -2.35
C PHE A 65 -7.29 -1.30 -1.48
N VAL A 66 -6.18 -0.94 -2.13
CA VAL A 66 -5.04 -0.29 -1.47
C VAL A 66 -5.20 1.22 -1.62
N ALA A 67 -5.30 1.91 -0.50
CA ALA A 67 -5.50 3.35 -0.45
C ALA A 67 -4.32 4.02 0.23
N VAL A 68 -3.68 5.00 -0.42
CA VAL A 68 -2.50 5.69 0.08
C VAL A 68 -2.75 7.18 0.28
N GLU A 69 -1.94 7.81 1.13
CA GLU A 69 -1.88 9.27 1.31
C GLU A 69 -1.16 9.91 0.10
N GLY A 70 -1.82 9.84 -1.05
CA GLY A 70 -1.35 10.37 -2.33
C GLY A 70 -2.50 10.94 -3.16
N ASP A 71 -2.14 11.72 -4.18
CA ASP A 71 -3.10 12.37 -5.05
C ASP A 71 -3.81 11.38 -5.97
N TRP A 72 -5.12 11.58 -6.15
CA TRP A 72 -5.94 10.68 -6.96
C TRP A 72 -5.44 10.51 -8.40
N PRO A 73 -5.13 11.57 -9.19
CA PRO A 73 -4.76 11.40 -10.59
C PRO A 73 -3.45 10.63 -10.77
N ASP A 74 -2.53 10.79 -9.82
CA ASP A 74 -1.23 10.14 -9.85
C ASP A 74 -1.36 8.66 -9.45
N CYS A 75 -2.08 8.38 -8.36
CA CYS A 75 -2.42 7.00 -7.98
C CYS A 75 -3.29 6.29 -9.04
N PHE A 76 -4.13 7.00 -9.78
CA PHE A 76 -4.94 6.40 -10.85
C PHE A 76 -4.09 5.92 -12.03
N ARG A 77 -2.94 6.56 -12.31
CA ARG A 77 -1.99 6.03 -13.30
C ARG A 77 -1.38 4.71 -12.83
N ILE A 78 -1.06 4.62 -11.54
CA ILE A 78 -0.60 3.37 -10.91
C ILE A 78 -1.71 2.32 -10.97
N HIS A 79 -2.96 2.67 -10.61
CA HIS A 79 -4.12 1.79 -10.72
C HIS A 79 -4.18 1.17 -12.12
N CYS A 80 -4.16 2.00 -13.16
CA CYS A 80 -4.21 1.52 -14.53
C CYS A 80 -3.03 0.62 -14.89
N SER A 81 -1.84 0.89 -14.35
CA SER A 81 -0.67 0.02 -14.49
C SER A 81 -0.88 -1.32 -13.77
N VAL A 82 -1.23 -1.34 -12.49
CA VAL A 82 -1.34 -2.59 -11.72
C VAL A 82 -2.54 -3.45 -12.12
N THR A 83 -3.58 -2.87 -12.72
CA THR A 83 -4.75 -3.60 -13.23
C THR A 83 -4.71 -3.79 -14.75
N HIS A 84 -3.54 -3.72 -15.38
CA HIS A 84 -3.35 -3.95 -16.83
C HIS A 84 -4.24 -3.12 -17.79
N ARG A 85 -4.86 -2.04 -17.30
CA ARG A 85 -5.61 -1.07 -18.11
C ARG A 85 -4.67 -0.13 -18.88
N SER A 86 -3.39 -0.11 -18.48
CA SER A 86 -2.28 0.51 -19.17
C SER A 86 -1.14 -0.50 -19.34
N ALA A 87 -0.41 -0.36 -20.45
CA ALA A 87 0.83 -1.09 -20.70
C ALA A 87 2.04 -0.49 -19.97
N ALA A 88 1.89 0.68 -19.33
CA ALA A 88 2.96 1.32 -18.58
C ALA A 88 3.43 0.44 -17.42
N ASP A 89 4.76 0.30 -17.27
CA ASP A 89 5.38 -0.33 -16.11
C ASP A 89 5.09 0.49 -14.83
N PRO A 90 4.89 -0.14 -13.66
CA PRO A 90 4.63 0.57 -12.42
C PRO A 90 5.67 1.63 -12.06
N ARG A 91 6.96 1.43 -12.38
CA ARG A 91 7.99 2.46 -12.17
C ARG A 91 7.72 3.68 -13.02
N ALA A 92 7.43 3.51 -14.30
CA ALA A 92 7.12 4.62 -15.20
C ALA A 92 5.85 5.37 -14.75
N ALA A 93 4.85 4.66 -14.22
CA ALA A 93 3.65 5.28 -13.66
C ALA A 93 3.95 6.09 -12.40
N LEU A 94 4.85 5.60 -11.54
CA LEU A 94 5.30 6.25 -10.32
C LEU A 94 6.22 7.46 -10.59
N ASP A 95 7.14 7.37 -11.55
CA ASP A 95 8.04 8.47 -11.93
C ASP A 95 7.29 9.68 -12.49
N ALA A 96 6.04 9.47 -12.95
CA ALA A 96 5.16 10.55 -13.35
C ALA A 96 4.56 11.33 -12.15
N PHE A 97 4.81 10.96 -10.90
CA PHE A 97 4.47 11.77 -9.73
C PHE A 97 5.35 13.02 -9.70
N SER A 98 4.78 14.18 -10.04
CA SER A 98 5.54 15.44 -10.07
C SER A 98 5.34 16.31 -8.82
N ARG A 99 4.29 16.08 -8.02
CA ARG A 99 3.94 16.96 -6.89
C ARG A 99 4.68 16.60 -5.60
N TRP A 100 4.89 15.31 -5.36
CA TRP A 100 5.51 14.80 -4.15
C TRP A 100 6.99 14.50 -4.40
N PRO A 101 7.85 14.65 -3.39
CA PRO A 101 9.23 14.20 -3.52
C PRO A 101 9.28 12.70 -3.86
N THR A 102 10.17 12.33 -4.78
CA THR A 102 10.33 10.94 -5.26
C THR A 102 10.44 9.94 -4.11
N TRP A 103 11.11 10.29 -3.01
CA TRP A 103 11.29 9.41 -1.85
C TRP A 103 9.99 9.02 -1.13
N MET A 104 8.91 9.78 -1.30
CA MET A 104 7.65 9.53 -0.61
C MET A 104 6.86 8.39 -1.26
N TRP A 105 6.68 8.44 -2.58
CA TRP A 105 5.87 7.45 -3.29
C TRP A 105 6.61 6.74 -4.42
N ALA A 106 7.54 7.39 -5.10
CA ALA A 106 8.35 6.80 -6.18
C ALA A 106 9.68 6.21 -5.65
N ASN A 107 9.65 5.55 -4.49
CA ASN A 107 10.78 4.81 -3.95
C ASN A 107 10.79 3.34 -4.40
N GLU A 108 11.92 2.66 -4.18
CA GLU A 108 12.12 1.27 -4.61
C GLU A 108 11.11 0.31 -3.97
N GLU A 109 10.71 0.54 -2.73
CA GLU A 109 9.82 -0.34 -2.00
C GLU A 109 8.38 -0.26 -2.54
N VAL A 110 7.90 0.95 -2.87
CA VAL A 110 6.58 1.15 -3.48
C VAL A 110 6.57 0.66 -4.93
N VAL A 111 7.67 0.87 -5.69
CA VAL A 111 7.79 0.29 -7.04
C VAL A 111 7.72 -1.23 -6.98
N ALA A 112 8.51 -1.86 -6.12
CA ALA A 112 8.52 -3.31 -5.96
C ALA A 112 7.15 -3.86 -5.54
N PHE A 113 6.45 -3.16 -4.64
CA PHE A 113 5.08 -3.51 -4.26
C PHE A 113 4.12 -3.42 -5.45
N CYS A 114 4.18 -2.35 -6.25
CA CYS A 114 3.28 -2.19 -7.41
C CYS A 114 3.59 -3.18 -8.54
N GLN A 115 4.85 -3.56 -8.72
CA GLN A 115 5.26 -4.63 -9.65
C GLN A 115 4.69 -5.97 -9.20
N TRP A 116 4.87 -6.33 -7.93
CA TRP A 116 4.25 -7.53 -7.36
C TRP A 116 2.73 -7.49 -7.51
N LEU A 117 2.08 -6.35 -7.25
CA LEU A 117 0.62 -6.23 -7.34
C LEU A 117 0.11 -6.45 -8.78
N ARG A 118 0.87 -5.95 -9.77
CA ARG A 118 0.60 -6.17 -11.18
C ARG A 118 0.72 -7.66 -11.53
N GLU A 119 1.78 -8.33 -11.07
CA GLU A 119 1.97 -9.77 -11.29
C GLU A 119 0.86 -10.59 -10.61
N TYR A 120 0.54 -10.27 -9.35
CA TYR A 120 -0.55 -10.90 -8.61
C TYR A 120 -1.87 -10.77 -9.37
N ASN A 121 -2.22 -9.56 -9.84
CA ASN A 121 -3.44 -9.36 -10.62
C ASN A 121 -3.44 -10.18 -11.92
N ALA A 122 -2.30 -10.31 -12.62
CA ALA A 122 -2.23 -11.10 -13.85
C ALA A 122 -2.65 -12.58 -13.67
N GLU A 123 -2.51 -13.11 -12.45
CA GLU A 123 -2.89 -14.48 -12.09
C GLU A 123 -4.36 -14.61 -11.63
N GLN A 124 -5.06 -13.49 -11.43
CA GLN A 124 -6.44 -13.45 -10.97
C GLN A 124 -7.44 -13.10 -12.09
N PRO A 125 -8.72 -13.48 -11.95
CA PRO A 125 -9.79 -12.95 -12.80
C PRO A 125 -9.88 -11.42 -12.72
N ALA A 126 -10.19 -10.78 -13.85
CA ALA A 126 -10.19 -9.32 -13.95
C ALA A 126 -11.21 -8.63 -13.01
N GLU A 127 -12.26 -9.35 -12.61
CA GLU A 127 -13.31 -8.87 -11.72
C GLU A 127 -12.85 -8.70 -10.28
N VAL A 128 -11.74 -9.35 -9.89
CA VAL A 128 -11.20 -9.33 -8.53
C VAL A 128 -9.83 -8.65 -8.43
N TRP A 129 -9.38 -8.00 -9.50
CA TRP A 129 -8.13 -7.26 -9.48
C TRP A 129 -8.10 -6.20 -8.38
N VAL A 130 -7.00 -6.21 -7.65
CA VAL A 130 -6.73 -5.31 -6.55
C VAL A 130 -6.31 -3.95 -7.11
N GLY A 131 -6.99 -2.89 -6.69
CA GLY A 131 -6.70 -1.54 -7.12
C GLY A 131 -5.78 -0.77 -6.17
N PHE A 132 -5.13 0.26 -6.70
CA PHE A 132 -4.26 1.19 -5.97
C PHE A 132 -4.78 2.63 -6.13
N PHE A 133 -5.11 3.31 -5.04
CA PHE A 133 -5.82 4.60 -5.10
C PHE A 133 -5.25 5.62 -4.11
N GLY A 134 -5.38 6.89 -4.46
CA GLY A 134 -4.99 8.01 -3.61
C GLY A 134 -6.20 8.56 -2.85
N LEU A 135 -6.05 8.84 -1.55
CA LEU A 135 -7.09 9.44 -0.71
C LEU A 135 -6.83 10.90 -0.35
N ASP A 136 -5.74 11.49 -0.83
CA ASP A 136 -5.37 12.84 -0.41
C ASP A 136 -6.36 13.89 -0.94
N VAL A 137 -6.79 14.77 -0.03
CA VAL A 137 -7.76 15.83 -0.24
C VAL A 137 -7.08 17.11 -0.73
N TYR A 138 -5.74 17.20 -0.68
CA TYR A 138 -5.01 18.33 -1.26
C TYR A 138 -5.12 18.42 -2.78
N SER A 139 -5.54 17.34 -3.45
CA SER A 139 -5.95 17.33 -4.86
C SER A 139 -7.46 17.34 -5.04
N LEU A 140 -8.30 17.46 -4.01
CA LEU A 140 -9.77 17.28 -4.11
C LEU A 140 -10.40 17.93 -5.34
N TRP A 141 -10.01 19.16 -5.66
CA TRP A 141 -10.52 19.89 -6.83
C TRP A 141 -10.01 19.35 -8.17
N ASP A 142 -8.75 18.94 -8.26
CA ASP A 142 -8.17 18.27 -9.44
C ASP A 142 -8.70 16.83 -9.58
N SER A 143 -8.88 16.12 -8.46
CA SER A 143 -9.47 14.79 -8.35
C SER A 143 -10.93 14.77 -8.80
N LEU A 144 -11.73 15.76 -8.38
CA LEU A 144 -13.10 15.95 -8.85
C LEU A 144 -13.15 16.22 -10.36
N ARG A 145 -12.30 17.12 -10.87
CA ARG A 145 -12.23 17.41 -12.31
C ARG A 145 -11.87 16.17 -13.12
N SER A 146 -10.85 15.42 -12.68
CA SER A 146 -10.39 14.20 -13.34
C SER A 146 -11.45 13.08 -13.32
N ALA A 147 -12.15 12.89 -12.20
CA ALA A 147 -13.21 11.89 -12.08
C ALA A 147 -14.45 12.23 -12.92
N LEU A 148 -14.72 13.52 -13.16
CA LEU A 148 -15.89 13.99 -13.92
C LEU A 148 -15.65 14.14 -15.43
N GLY A 149 -14.43 13.88 -15.94
CA GLY A 149 -14.17 13.79 -17.38
C GLY A 149 -14.32 15.10 -18.16
N HIS A 150 -13.82 16.22 -17.63
CA HIS A 150 -13.72 17.50 -18.34
C HIS A 150 -12.27 17.86 -18.66
#